data_AF-A0A0A5GBK2-F1
#
_entry.id   AF-A0A0A5GBK2-F1
#
_cell.length_a   1.000
_cell.length_b   1.000
_cell.length_c   1.000
_cell.angle_alpha   90.00
_cell.angle_beta   90.00
_cell.angle_gamma   90.00
#
_symmetry.space_group_name_H-M   'P 1'
#
loop_
_entity.id
_entity.type
_entity.pdbx_description
1 polymer ?
#
loop_
_entity_poly.entity_id
_entity_poly.type
_entity_poly.pdbx_seq_one_letter_code
_entity_poly.pdbx_strand_id
1 'polypeptide(L)'
;MKIEGIGIEGATLDLKELDYIMDKSGFVRADQWDYERVTYDYKLKTNTKGLTFYVRVQGYAIEGDVDRGDALMKLMSPLLGSHYYPHGIEYGDNDEEFPTSAVDRAKGLLARVKTHLLDFEVGSRPSQAVLTELKEWAELNNQKEVLEKINALKTFPPEENK
;
A
#
# COMPACT_ATOMS: atom_id res chain seq x y z
N MET A 1 4.55 -15.01 -9.89
CA MET A 1 5.46 -15.34 -8.76
C MET A 1 5.23 -14.45 -7.53
N LYS A 2 5.20 -15.01 -6.30
CA LYS A 2 5.21 -14.21 -5.05
C LYS A 2 6.62 -13.72 -4.73
N ILE A 3 6.77 -12.47 -4.27
CA ILE A 3 8.04 -11.93 -3.77
C ILE A 3 7.99 -11.89 -2.25
N GLU A 4 8.83 -12.70 -1.62
CA GLU A 4 8.96 -12.79 -0.16
C GLU A 4 10.19 -12.02 0.35
N GLY A 5 10.20 -11.72 1.65
CA GLY A 5 11.38 -11.16 2.32
C GLY A 5 11.60 -9.66 2.11
N ILE A 6 10.61 -8.94 1.59
CA ILE A 6 10.65 -7.46 1.57
C ILE A 6 10.22 -6.92 2.93
N GLY A 7 9.22 -7.52 3.59
CA GLY A 7 8.71 -7.04 4.87
C GLY A 7 7.83 -5.81 4.71
N ILE A 8 7.00 -5.79 3.66
CA ILE A 8 5.88 -4.83 3.53
C ILE A 8 4.52 -5.55 3.64
N GLU A 9 4.53 -6.88 3.54
CA GLU A 9 3.38 -7.73 3.78
C GLU A 9 2.84 -7.52 5.20
N GLY A 10 1.53 -7.36 5.32
CA GLY A 10 0.85 -7.13 6.59
C GLY A 10 0.92 -5.70 7.13
N ALA A 11 1.66 -4.78 6.50
CA ALA A 11 1.64 -3.37 6.87
C ALA A 11 0.22 -2.79 6.76
N THR A 12 -0.15 -1.94 7.71
CA THR A 12 -1.48 -1.34 7.82
C THR A 12 -1.39 0.17 7.82
N LEU A 13 -2.15 0.83 6.95
CA LEU A 13 -2.13 2.28 6.78
C LEU A 13 -3.42 2.78 6.11
N ASP A 14 -3.71 4.06 6.30
CA ASP A 14 -4.87 4.70 5.69
C ASP A 14 -4.73 4.71 4.16
N LEU A 15 -5.84 4.51 3.46
CA LEU A 15 -5.86 4.40 2.00
C LEU A 15 -5.22 5.61 1.29
N LYS A 16 -5.45 6.83 1.79
CA LYS A 16 -4.88 8.05 1.22
C LYS A 16 -3.35 8.09 1.32
N GLU A 17 -2.80 7.61 2.44
CA GLU A 17 -1.36 7.54 2.65
C GLU A 17 -0.76 6.46 1.75
N LEU A 18 -1.44 5.31 1.66
CA LEU A 18 -1.04 4.23 0.76
C LEU A 18 -0.99 4.68 -0.69
N ASP A 19 -2.04 5.36 -1.18
CA ASP A 19 -2.08 5.93 -2.53
C ASP A 19 -0.90 6.86 -2.78
N TYR A 20 -0.63 7.79 -1.85
CA TYR A 20 0.47 8.73 -1.96
C TYR A 20 1.83 8.03 -2.00
N ILE A 21 2.05 7.04 -1.14
CA ILE A 21 3.31 6.28 -1.06
C ILE A 21 3.53 5.47 -2.35
N MET A 22 2.47 4.85 -2.88
CA MET A 22 2.53 4.06 -4.11
C MET A 22 2.81 4.95 -5.32
N ASP A 23 2.11 6.08 -5.45
CA ASP A 23 2.33 7.06 -6.52
C ASP A 23 3.74 7.64 -6.48
N LYS A 24 4.22 8.05 -5.30
CA LYS A 24 5.62 8.51 -5.09
C LYS A 24 6.63 7.41 -5.43
N SER A 25 6.25 6.15 -5.26
CA SER A 25 7.05 4.98 -5.64
C SER A 25 6.88 4.59 -7.12
N GLY A 26 6.10 5.34 -7.90
CA GLY A 26 5.88 5.17 -9.34
C GLY A 26 4.91 4.04 -9.70
N PHE A 27 4.15 3.52 -8.73
CA PHE A 27 3.08 2.56 -8.99
C PHE A 27 1.80 3.29 -9.39
N VAL A 28 1.00 2.63 -10.21
CA VAL A 28 -0.30 3.16 -10.68
C VAL A 28 -1.41 2.30 -10.11
N ARG A 29 -2.48 2.93 -9.63
CA ARG A 29 -3.68 2.21 -9.17
C ARG A 29 -4.37 1.53 -10.35
N ALA A 30 -4.43 0.21 -10.30
CA ALA A 30 -5.04 -0.68 -11.28
C ALA A 30 -6.33 -1.30 -10.73
N ASP A 31 -7.20 -1.79 -11.63
CA ASP A 31 -8.41 -2.55 -11.28
C ASP A 31 -9.30 -1.88 -10.20
N GLN A 32 -9.74 -0.64 -10.47
CA GLN A 32 -10.50 0.23 -9.56
C GLN A 32 -11.97 -0.19 -9.31
N TRP A 33 -12.36 -1.41 -9.67
CA TRP A 33 -13.74 -1.90 -9.51
C TRP A 33 -13.93 -2.78 -8.28
N ASP A 34 -12.85 -3.13 -7.57
CA ASP A 34 -12.91 -3.94 -6.35
C ASP A 34 -13.14 -3.03 -5.13
N TYR A 35 -14.31 -3.16 -4.51
CA TYR A 35 -14.73 -2.38 -3.34
C TYR A 35 -14.00 -2.78 -2.05
N GLU A 36 -13.35 -3.94 -2.02
CA GLU A 36 -12.66 -4.46 -0.84
C GLU A 36 -11.13 -4.35 -0.97
N ARG A 37 -10.63 -4.14 -2.20
CA ARG A 37 -9.20 -4.22 -2.48
C ARG A 37 -8.70 -3.08 -3.32
N VAL A 38 -7.42 -2.79 -3.11
CA VAL A 38 -6.65 -1.90 -3.97
C VAL A 38 -5.52 -2.67 -4.60
N THR A 39 -5.27 -2.38 -5.86
CA THR A 39 -4.20 -2.98 -6.63
C THR A 39 -3.34 -1.88 -7.21
N TYR A 40 -2.03 -1.97 -6.99
CA TYR A 40 -1.05 -1.03 -7.52
C TYR A 40 -0.06 -1.78 -8.39
N ASP A 41 0.06 -1.38 -9.65
CA ASP A 41 0.93 -2.02 -10.61
C ASP A 41 2.07 -1.10 -11.04
N TYR A 42 3.26 -1.67 -11.14
CA TYR A 42 4.41 -1.06 -11.79
C TYR A 42 4.79 -1.89 -13.01
N LYS A 43 4.63 -1.30 -14.20
CA LYS A 43 5.01 -1.94 -15.46
C LYS A 43 6.54 -1.92 -15.64
N LEU A 44 7.15 -3.09 -15.76
CA LEU A 44 8.56 -3.22 -16.11
C LEU A 44 8.72 -3.15 -17.63
N LYS A 45 9.67 -2.34 -18.10
CA LYS A 45 10.06 -2.34 -19.51
C LYS A 45 10.80 -3.64 -19.82
N THR A 46 10.33 -4.38 -20.81
CA THR A 46 11.00 -5.56 -21.35
C THR A 46 11.34 -5.33 -22.82
N ASN A 47 12.46 -5.90 -23.25
CA ASN A 47 12.90 -5.87 -24.65
C ASN A 47 12.23 -6.97 -25.48
N THR A 48 11.55 -7.92 -24.82
CA THR A 48 10.83 -9.01 -25.48
C THR A 48 9.49 -8.49 -26.00
N LYS A 49 9.32 -8.50 -27.32
CA LYS A 49 8.08 -8.06 -27.98
C LYS A 49 6.90 -8.94 -27.55
N GLY A 50 5.81 -8.32 -27.10
CA GLY A 50 4.58 -9.02 -26.71
C GLY A 50 4.55 -9.52 -25.26
N LEU A 51 5.68 -9.51 -24.54
CA LEU A 51 5.74 -9.80 -23.12
C LEU A 51 5.69 -8.49 -22.33
N THR A 52 5.07 -8.49 -21.17
CA THR A 52 5.18 -7.40 -20.18
C THR A 52 5.19 -7.99 -18.79
N PHE A 53 6.05 -7.46 -17.92
CA PHE A 53 6.04 -7.81 -16.50
C PHE A 53 5.46 -6.66 -15.66
N TYR A 54 4.79 -7.01 -14.58
CA TYR A 54 4.21 -6.07 -13.63
C TYR A 54 4.61 -6.48 -12.22
N VAL A 55 5.08 -5.50 -11.44
CA VAL A 55 5.18 -5.66 -10.00
C VAL A 55 3.85 -5.18 -9.43
N ARG A 56 3.14 -6.07 -8.75
CA ARG A 56 1.81 -5.83 -8.20
C ARG A 56 1.88 -5.80 -6.68
N VAL A 57 1.41 -4.73 -6.08
CA VAL A 57 1.18 -4.62 -4.64
C VAL A 57 -0.32 -4.51 -4.41
N GLN A 58 -0.86 -5.35 -3.54
CA GLN A 58 -2.28 -5.37 -3.23
C GLN A 58 -2.49 -5.12 -1.76
N GLY A 59 -3.63 -4.51 -1.43
CA GLY A 59 -4.13 -4.41 -0.07
C GLY A 59 -5.62 -4.65 -0.03
N TYR A 60 -6.13 -5.09 1.12
CA TYR A 60 -7.55 -5.21 1.38
C TYR A 60 -7.96 -4.31 2.55
N ALA A 61 -9.18 -3.80 2.51
CA ALA A 61 -9.73 -3.01 3.61
C ALA A 61 -9.98 -3.91 4.82
N ILE A 62 -9.47 -3.51 5.98
CA ILE A 62 -9.80 -4.13 7.26
C ILE A 62 -10.90 -3.37 7.98
N GLU A 63 -10.96 -2.05 7.76
CA GLU A 63 -11.96 -1.13 8.30
C GLU A 63 -12.22 -0.01 7.30
N GLY A 64 -13.35 0.69 7.43
CA GLY A 64 -13.73 1.81 6.56
C GLY A 64 -14.19 1.36 5.17
N ASP A 65 -14.19 2.30 4.23
CA ASP A 65 -14.73 2.11 2.87
C ASP A 65 -13.74 2.62 1.81
N VAL A 66 -13.40 1.75 0.84
CA VAL A 66 -12.44 2.04 -0.22
C VAL A 66 -12.95 3.13 -1.16
N ASP A 67 -14.26 3.17 -1.43
CA ASP A 67 -14.87 4.16 -2.31
C ASP A 67 -14.94 5.53 -1.64
N ARG A 68 -15.22 5.55 -0.33
CA ARG A 68 -15.24 6.79 0.47
C ARG A 68 -13.84 7.35 0.72
N GLY A 69 -12.80 6.52 0.56
CA GLY A 69 -11.41 6.93 0.73
C GLY A 69 -10.95 6.99 2.18
N ASP A 70 -11.71 6.39 3.11
CA ASP A 70 -11.42 6.36 4.55
C ASP A 70 -11.14 4.95 5.07
N ALA A 71 -10.80 4.02 4.16
CA ALA A 71 -10.43 2.67 4.52
C ALA A 71 -9.04 2.57 5.14
N LEU A 72 -8.93 1.73 6.17
CA LEU A 72 -7.68 1.23 6.70
C LEU A 72 -7.30 -0.02 5.90
N MET A 73 -6.15 0.03 5.22
CA MET A 73 -5.74 -1.00 4.27
C MET A 73 -4.64 -1.87 4.86
N LYS A 74 -4.73 -3.19 4.63
CA LYS A 74 -3.69 -4.15 4.98
C LYS A 74 -3.03 -4.72 3.72
N LEU A 75 -1.71 -4.56 3.62
CA LEU A 75 -0.95 -5.05 2.47
C LEU A 75 -0.82 -6.57 2.44
N MET A 76 -0.87 -7.12 1.23
CA MET A 76 -0.62 -8.52 0.92
C MET A 76 0.83 -8.73 0.44
N SER A 77 1.25 -9.99 0.31
CA SER A 77 2.52 -10.32 -0.32
C SER A 77 2.57 -9.80 -1.77
N PRO A 78 3.59 -9.01 -2.14
CA PRO A 78 3.73 -8.52 -3.51
C PRO A 78 3.91 -9.65 -4.52
N LEU A 79 3.45 -9.39 -5.74
CA LEU A 79 3.48 -10.34 -6.84
C LEU A 79 4.31 -9.76 -7.99
N LEU A 80 5.04 -10.62 -8.69
CA LEU A 80 5.55 -10.37 -10.02
C LEU A 80 4.72 -11.20 -10.99
N GLY A 81 4.00 -10.54 -11.89
CA GLY A 81 3.18 -11.18 -12.92
C GLY A 81 3.74 -10.93 -14.32
N SER A 82 3.46 -11.82 -15.24
CA SER A 82 3.69 -11.62 -16.67
C SER A 82 2.36 -11.51 -17.44
N HIS A 83 2.41 -10.90 -18.62
CA HIS A 83 1.30 -10.88 -19.56
C HIS A 83 1.84 -10.98 -20.98
N TYR A 84 1.31 -11.95 -21.71
CA TYR A 84 1.59 -12.20 -23.12
C TYR A 84 0.46 -11.62 -23.97
N TYR A 85 0.69 -10.46 -24.58
CA TYR A 85 -0.26 -9.87 -25.52
C TYR A 85 -0.25 -10.66 -26.85
N PRO A 86 -1.39 -10.91 -27.52
CA PRO A 86 -2.74 -10.37 -27.26
C PRO A 86 -3.69 -11.24 -26.43
N HIS A 87 -3.38 -12.52 -26.21
CA HIS A 87 -4.36 -13.47 -25.69
C HIS A 87 -4.13 -13.88 -24.22
N GLY A 88 -3.01 -13.48 -23.62
CA GLY A 88 -2.62 -13.90 -22.28
C GLY A 88 -2.29 -15.40 -22.17
N ILE A 89 -2.21 -16.10 -23.30
CA ILE A 89 -1.92 -17.54 -23.36
C ILE A 89 -0.41 -17.70 -23.35
N GLU A 90 0.08 -18.45 -22.37
CA GLU A 90 1.47 -18.89 -22.29
C GLU A 90 1.71 -19.95 -23.36
N TYR A 91 2.66 -19.70 -24.26
CA TYR A 91 3.11 -20.70 -25.23
C TYR A 91 4.22 -21.53 -24.58
N GLY A 92 3.88 -22.53 -23.77
CA GLY A 92 4.86 -23.46 -23.20
C GLY A 92 4.32 -24.26 -22.01
N ASP A 93 4.47 -25.58 -22.06
CA ASP A 93 3.92 -26.53 -21.09
C ASP A 93 4.55 -26.51 -19.68
N ASN A 94 5.43 -25.57 -19.29
CA ASN A 94 6.05 -25.61 -17.95
C ASN A 94 6.43 -24.22 -17.43
N ASP A 95 6.02 -23.94 -16.19
CA ASP A 95 6.45 -22.90 -15.23
C ASP A 95 6.78 -21.50 -15.78
N GLU A 96 6.00 -20.50 -15.35
CA GLU A 96 6.24 -19.06 -15.61
C GLU A 96 7.65 -18.64 -15.14
N GLU A 97 8.62 -18.66 -16.06
CA GLU A 97 10.01 -18.28 -15.78
C GLU A 97 10.18 -16.75 -15.77
N PHE A 98 10.52 -16.21 -14.60
CA PHE A 98 10.86 -14.80 -14.45
C PHE A 98 12.37 -14.59 -14.58
N PRO A 99 12.84 -13.74 -15.52
CA PRO A 99 14.25 -13.41 -15.62
C PRO A 99 14.77 -12.83 -14.30
N THR A 100 15.97 -13.23 -13.87
CA THR A 100 16.60 -12.73 -12.63
C THR A 100 16.65 -11.21 -12.59
N SER A 101 16.91 -10.56 -13.74
CA SER A 101 16.90 -9.10 -13.85
C SER A 101 15.54 -8.46 -13.57
N ALA A 102 14.44 -9.13 -13.91
CA ALA A 102 13.08 -8.67 -13.59
C ALA A 102 12.80 -8.84 -12.10
N VAL A 103 13.22 -9.96 -11.50
CA VAL A 103 13.09 -10.23 -10.06
C VAL A 103 13.88 -9.21 -9.24
N ASP A 104 15.13 -8.95 -9.60
CA ASP A 104 15.99 -7.99 -8.89
C ASP A 104 15.44 -6.57 -8.98
N ARG A 105 14.95 -6.18 -10.17
CA ARG A 105 14.29 -4.89 -10.36
C ARG A 105 13.02 -4.78 -9.51
N ALA A 106 12.22 -5.84 -9.44
CA ALA A 106 11.03 -5.88 -8.60
C ALA A 106 11.39 -5.72 -7.12
N LYS A 107 12.40 -6.45 -6.62
CA LYS A 107 12.91 -6.30 -5.25
C LYS A 107 13.40 -4.88 -4.97
N GLY A 108 14.12 -4.26 -5.90
CA GLY A 108 14.56 -2.86 -5.77
C GLY A 108 13.40 -1.86 -5.69
N LEU A 109 12.35 -2.05 -6.49
CA LEU A 109 11.13 -1.23 -6.43
C LEU A 109 10.40 -1.39 -5.10
N LEU A 110 10.27 -2.63 -4.62
CA LEU A 110 9.60 -2.92 -3.35
C LEU A 110 10.40 -2.44 -2.14
N ALA A 111 11.74 -2.48 -2.21
CA ALA A 111 12.59 -1.87 -1.19
C ALA A 111 12.39 -0.34 -1.11
N ARG A 112 12.20 0.33 -2.25
CA ARG A 112 11.85 1.76 -2.26
C ARG A 112 10.49 2.04 -1.62
N VAL A 113 9.48 1.21 -1.93
CA VAL A 113 8.16 1.29 -1.27
C VAL A 113 8.32 1.14 0.24
N LYS A 114 9.12 0.16 0.70
CA LYS A 114 9.42 -0.04 2.12
C LYS A 114 10.06 1.19 2.75
N THR A 115 11.05 1.81 2.10
CA THR A 115 11.68 3.04 2.61
C THR A 115 10.65 4.14 2.77
N HIS A 116 9.80 4.38 1.77
CA HIS A 116 8.75 5.40 1.87
C HIS A 116 7.71 5.09 2.95
N LEU A 117 7.38 3.81 3.18
CA LEU A 117 6.52 3.38 4.28
C LEU A 117 7.16 3.71 5.64
N LEU A 118 8.44 3.37 5.83
CA LEU A 118 9.16 3.65 7.07
C LEU A 118 9.35 5.15 7.31
N ASP A 119 9.67 5.91 6.27
CA ASP A 119 9.74 7.38 6.35
C ASP A 119 8.41 7.97 6.80
N PHE A 120 7.30 7.38 6.32
CA PHE A 120 5.97 7.74 6.78
C PHE A 120 5.79 7.33 8.23
N GLU A 121 6.02 6.08 8.65
CA GLU A 121 5.86 5.66 10.06
C GLU A 121 6.68 6.49 11.07
N VAL A 122 7.89 6.90 10.71
CA VAL A 122 8.74 7.75 11.57
C VAL A 122 8.22 9.20 11.63
N GLY A 123 7.51 9.66 10.60
CA GLY A 123 6.85 10.97 10.54
C GLY A 123 5.34 10.97 10.82
N SER A 124 4.70 9.79 10.89
CA SER A 124 3.24 9.66 10.84
C SER A 124 2.69 9.69 12.25
N ARG A 125 1.71 10.57 12.40
CA ARG A 125 0.93 10.67 13.63
C ARG A 125 -0.01 9.46 13.68
N PRO A 126 -0.42 9.01 14.88
CA PRO A 126 -1.36 7.91 14.99
C PRO A 126 -2.63 8.22 14.19
N SER A 127 -3.24 7.21 13.56
CA SER A 127 -4.48 7.38 12.78
C SER A 127 -5.56 8.05 13.63
N GLN A 128 -6.50 8.76 12.99
CA GLN A 128 -7.54 9.48 13.76
C GLN A 128 -8.45 8.56 14.57
N ALA A 129 -8.67 7.34 14.12
CA ALA A 129 -9.40 6.32 14.89
C ALA A 129 -8.67 6.01 16.20
N VAL A 130 -7.36 5.72 16.12
CA VAL A 130 -6.51 5.43 17.28
C VAL A 130 -6.42 6.65 18.21
N LEU A 131 -6.26 7.86 17.67
CA LEU A 131 -6.26 9.09 18.48
C LEU A 131 -7.60 9.34 19.19
N THR A 132 -8.71 8.95 18.57
CA THR A 132 -10.06 9.12 19.14
C THR A 132 -10.28 8.14 20.29
N GLU A 133 -9.98 6.86 20.08
CA GLU A 133 -10.08 5.83 21.13
C GLU A 133 -9.15 6.14 22.32
N LEU A 134 -7.89 6.53 22.05
CA LEU A 134 -6.95 6.94 23.09
C LEU A 134 -7.42 8.19 23.84
N LYS A 135 -8.10 9.12 23.15
CA LYS A 135 -8.66 10.32 23.78
C LYS A 135 -9.82 9.98 24.70
N GLU A 136 -10.78 9.17 24.23
CA GLU A 136 -11.92 8.70 25.03
C GLU A 136 -11.44 7.93 26.26
N TRP A 137 -10.50 7.00 26.08
CA TRP A 137 -9.90 6.27 27.18
C TRP A 137 -9.19 7.22 28.19
N ALA A 138 -8.41 8.18 27.70
CA ALA A 138 -7.68 9.10 28.56
C ALA A 138 -8.61 10.06 29.33
N GLU A 139 -9.74 10.46 28.75
CA GLU A 139 -10.80 11.22 29.44
C GLU A 139 -11.45 10.39 30.55
N LEU A 140 -11.84 9.15 30.24
CA LEU A 140 -12.46 8.23 31.22
C LEU A 140 -11.54 7.91 32.40
N ASN A 141 -10.22 7.85 32.16
CA ASN A 141 -9.22 7.53 33.17
C ASN A 141 -8.53 8.76 33.76
N ASN A 142 -9.01 9.97 33.44
CA ASN A 142 -8.51 11.23 33.96
C ASN A 142 -6.99 11.45 33.72
N GLN A 143 -6.48 10.93 32.60
CA GLN A 143 -5.05 10.95 32.22
C GLN A 143 -4.69 12.25 31.49
N LYS A 144 -4.49 13.33 32.25
CA LYS A 144 -4.23 14.68 31.71
C LYS A 144 -2.97 14.78 30.84
N GLU A 145 -1.89 14.08 31.22
CA GLU A 145 -0.63 14.09 30.47
C GLU A 145 -0.78 13.44 29.07
N VAL A 146 -1.58 12.37 28.99
CA VAL A 146 -1.87 11.68 27.72
C VAL A 146 -2.74 12.57 26.83
N LEU A 147 -3.74 13.25 27.39
CA LEU A 147 -4.59 14.19 26.67
C LEU A 147 -3.80 15.38 26.09
N GLU A 148 -2.84 15.92 26.84
CA GLU A 148 -1.95 16.98 26.36
C GLU A 148 -1.08 16.51 25.19
N LYS A 149 -0.49 15.32 25.29
CA LYS A 149 0.30 14.72 24.20
C LYS A 149 -0.57 14.44 22.96
N ILE A 150 -1.78 13.91 23.12
CA ILE A 150 -2.74 13.70 22.02
C ILE A 150 -3.10 15.04 21.37
N ASN A 151 -3.39 16.08 22.15
CA ASN A 151 -3.74 17.41 21.62
C ASN A 151 -2.54 18.09 20.92
N ALA A 152 -1.31 17.85 21.36
CA ALA A 152 -0.09 18.31 20.67
C ALA A 152 0.14 17.62 19.32
N LEU A 153 -0.37 16.40 19.14
CA LEU A 153 -0.33 15.66 17.87
C LEU A 153 -1.44 16.10 16.90
N LYS A 154 -2.48 16.79 17.36
CA LYS A 154 -3.54 17.36 16.51
C LYS A 154 -3.08 18.67 15.86
N THR A 155 -2.39 18.61 14.74
CA THR A 155 -2.26 19.80 13.86
C THR A 155 -2.75 19.51 12.45
N PHE A 156 -4.07 19.45 12.29
CA PHE A 156 -4.78 20.08 11.17
C PHE A 156 -6.07 20.66 11.78
N PRO A 157 -6.47 21.90 11.42
CA PRO A 157 -7.76 22.43 11.86
C PRO A 157 -8.87 21.50 11.34
N PRO A 158 -9.94 21.28 12.11
CA PRO A 158 -11.10 20.57 11.59
C PRO A 158 -11.54 21.29 10.31
N GLU A 159 -11.77 20.54 9.22
CA GLU A 159 -12.36 21.11 8.03
C GLU A 159 -13.67 21.80 8.44
N GLU A 160 -13.69 23.12 8.35
CA GLU A 160 -14.93 23.87 8.38
C GLU A 160 -15.75 23.41 7.17
N ASN A 161 -16.81 22.65 7.47
CA ASN A 161 -17.82 22.25 6.50
C ASN A 161 -18.21 23.44 5.60
N LYS A 162 -18.05 23.26 4.29
CA LYS A 162 -18.72 24.08 3.26
C LYS A 162 -19.88 23.30 2.67
#